data_AF-A0A963LZM3-F1
#
_entry.id   AF-A0A963LZM3-F1
#
_cell.length_a   1.000
_cell.length_b   1.000
_cell.length_c   1.000
_cell.angle_alpha   90.00
_cell.angle_beta   90.00
_cell.angle_gamma   90.00
#
_symmetry.space_group_name_H-M   'P 1'
#
loop_
_entity.id
_entity.type
_entity.pdbx_description
1 polymer ?
#
loop_
_entity_poly.entity_id
_entity_poly.type
_entity_poly.pdbx_seq_one_letter_code
_entity_poly.pdbx_strand_id
1 'polypeptide(L)'
;MRGHVIHAAVKTVGQPGQKAGLGGGQVDTRHAHCRKSQVLRERAHADQQSLRIDLSAHPDHAPIVGSTPALRLAWAGESDTAAFAGRLAALPDVREAFIALKGDLGAGKTTFVRHLLRALGVAGRIKSPTYAVVEPHQPPHGLPVWHFDFYRFDNPREWEDAGFRDLFATPGLKLAEWPDKAAAVLPPADLQLHIEVQDDGRRSATLAAGTPLGRRLLKELQA
;
A
#
# COMPACT_ATOMS: atom_id res chain seq x y z
N MET A 1 -41.11 -49.22 15.83
CA MET A 1 -41.68 -47.90 16.18
C MET A 1 -41.01 -46.88 15.27
N ARG A 2 -41.47 -46.68 14.03
CA ARG A 2 -42.49 -45.71 13.54
C ARG A 2 -42.21 -44.26 13.96
N GLY A 3 -41.90 -43.42 12.96
CA GLY A 3 -41.84 -41.96 13.06
C GLY A 3 -41.30 -41.27 11.80
N HIS A 4 -41.87 -41.54 10.62
CA HIS A 4 -41.71 -40.67 9.45
C HIS A 4 -42.81 -39.61 9.48
N VAL A 5 -42.44 -38.34 9.29
CA VAL A 5 -43.37 -37.27 8.92
C VAL A 5 -42.73 -36.47 7.78
N ILE A 6 -43.39 -36.47 6.63
CA ILE A 6 -43.16 -35.61 5.48
C ILE A 6 -44.44 -34.81 5.29
N HIS A 7 -44.38 -33.49 5.16
CA HIS A 7 -45.36 -32.58 4.49
C HIS A 7 -44.56 -31.31 4.12
N ALA A 8 -44.27 -31.06 2.83
CA ALA A 8 -45.10 -30.43 1.79
C ALA A 8 -45.03 -28.88 1.82
N ALA A 9 -44.70 -28.32 0.66
CA ALA A 9 -44.39 -26.91 0.40
C ALA A 9 -45.64 -26.01 0.30
N VAL A 10 -45.44 -24.70 0.56
CA VAL A 10 -46.33 -23.63 0.08
C VAL A 10 -45.47 -22.51 -0.53
N LYS A 11 -45.75 -22.21 -1.81
CA LYS A 11 -45.37 -20.98 -2.50
C LYS A 11 -46.51 -19.97 -2.38
N THR A 12 -46.18 -18.70 -2.17
CA THR A 12 -47.04 -17.51 -2.38
C THR A 12 -46.11 -16.43 -2.96
N VAL A 13 -46.15 -16.09 -4.25
CA VAL A 13 -47.10 -15.21 -4.99
C VAL A 13 -47.39 -13.89 -4.27
N GLY A 14 -46.90 -12.78 -4.85
CA GLY A 14 -47.28 -11.41 -4.46
C GLY A 14 -46.33 -10.29 -4.92
N GLN A 15 -46.26 -10.01 -6.22
CA GLN A 15 -46.12 -8.63 -6.74
C GLN A 15 -47.54 -8.18 -7.18
N PRO A 16 -47.93 -6.89 -7.23
CA PRO A 16 -47.19 -5.79 -7.89
C PRO A 16 -47.36 -4.38 -7.26
N GLY A 17 -46.65 -3.39 -7.80
CA GLY A 17 -46.88 -1.98 -7.46
C GLY A 17 -45.97 -1.01 -8.19
N GLN A 18 -46.27 -0.74 -9.46
CA GLN A 18 -45.69 0.34 -10.24
C GLN A 18 -45.87 1.71 -9.56
N LYS A 19 -44.91 2.62 -9.75
CA LYS A 19 -45.20 3.97 -10.27
C LYS A 19 -43.96 4.63 -10.84
N ALA A 20 -44.10 5.01 -12.11
CA ALA A 20 -43.23 5.90 -12.86
C ALA A 20 -43.41 7.35 -12.39
N GLY A 21 -42.37 8.16 -12.60
CA GLY A 21 -42.40 9.61 -12.41
C GLY A 21 -41.25 10.27 -13.16
N LEU A 22 -41.41 10.38 -14.47
CA LEU A 22 -40.60 11.23 -15.36
C LEU A 22 -40.96 12.71 -15.14
N GLY A 23 -39.94 13.56 -15.13
CA GLY A 23 -40.02 15.02 -15.30
C GLY A 23 -38.60 15.57 -15.12
N GLY A 24 -37.88 16.11 -16.10
CA GLY A 24 -38.34 16.98 -17.18
C GLY A 24 -38.18 18.44 -16.72
N GLY A 25 -37.02 19.04 -16.98
CA GLY A 25 -36.68 20.43 -16.62
C GLY A 25 -35.20 20.70 -16.88
N GLN A 26 -34.80 20.82 -18.15
CA GLN A 26 -34.71 22.07 -18.92
C GLN A 26 -33.44 22.86 -18.58
N VAL A 27 -32.54 22.83 -19.56
CA VAL A 27 -31.31 23.61 -19.67
C VAL A 27 -31.69 25.07 -19.89
N ASP A 28 -31.16 25.98 -19.07
CA ASP A 28 -31.15 27.40 -19.37
C ASP A 28 -29.71 27.92 -19.47
N THR A 29 -29.35 28.24 -20.70
CA THR A 29 -28.18 29.03 -21.10
C THR A 29 -28.49 30.51 -20.92
N ARG A 30 -27.74 31.23 -20.08
CA ARG A 30 -27.49 32.67 -20.26
C ARG A 30 -26.30 33.18 -19.44
N HIS A 31 -25.30 33.61 -20.20
CA HIS A 31 -24.36 34.72 -19.96
C HIS A 31 -24.49 35.52 -18.66
N ALA A 32 -23.38 35.64 -17.95
CA ALA A 32 -23.00 36.85 -17.24
C ALA A 32 -21.49 37.08 -17.39
N HIS A 33 -21.13 37.98 -18.31
CA HIS A 33 -19.81 38.62 -18.35
C HIS A 33 -19.95 39.96 -17.65
N CYS A 34 -19.25 40.20 -16.52
CA CYS A 34 -18.78 41.55 -16.20
C CYS A 34 -17.71 41.59 -15.10
N ARG A 35 -16.60 42.23 -15.50
CA ARG A 35 -15.77 43.19 -14.74
C ARG A 35 -14.79 42.69 -13.67
N LYS A 36 -13.50 42.80 -14.07
CA LYS A 36 -12.35 43.41 -13.38
C LYS A 36 -12.45 43.60 -11.86
N SER A 37 -11.51 42.96 -11.17
CA SER A 37 -10.79 43.54 -10.03
C SER A 37 -9.31 43.15 -10.12
N GLN A 38 -8.45 44.15 -10.36
CA GLN A 38 -7.08 44.12 -9.84
C GLN A 38 -7.17 44.00 -8.32
N VAL A 39 -6.19 43.34 -7.70
CA VAL A 39 -5.41 43.89 -6.57
C VAL A 39 -4.50 42.81 -5.96
N LEU A 40 -3.25 43.24 -5.73
CA LEU A 40 -2.23 42.80 -4.77
C LEU A 40 -1.59 41.40 -4.88
N ARG A 41 -0.28 41.47 -5.12
CA ARG A 41 0.74 40.48 -4.77
C ARG A 41 0.58 40.05 -3.32
N GLU A 42 0.45 38.76 -3.10
CA GLU A 42 0.89 38.11 -1.87
C GLU A 42 1.85 36.98 -2.21
N ARG A 43 3.04 37.08 -1.62
CA ARG A 43 4.11 36.09 -1.70
C ARG A 43 3.64 34.84 -0.96
N ALA A 44 3.29 33.79 -1.69
CA ALA A 44 3.14 32.48 -1.11
C ALA A 44 4.54 31.92 -0.81
N HIS A 45 4.85 31.83 0.48
CA HIS A 45 6.00 31.10 1.00
C HIS A 45 5.91 29.64 0.53
N ALA A 46 6.77 29.27 -0.42
CA ALA A 46 7.06 27.89 -0.72
C ALA A 46 7.93 27.34 0.40
N ASP A 47 7.31 26.66 1.36
CA ASP A 47 8.02 25.85 2.34
C ASP A 47 8.58 24.61 1.61
N GLN A 48 9.74 24.78 0.99
CA GLN A 48 10.57 23.66 0.53
C GLN A 48 11.11 22.94 1.76
N GLN A 49 10.32 22.02 2.32
CA GLN A 49 10.84 21.02 3.24
C GLN A 49 11.70 20.04 2.45
N SER A 50 12.98 20.39 2.34
CA SER A 50 14.03 19.56 1.78
C SER A 50 14.16 18.29 2.63
N LEU A 51 13.82 17.13 2.04
CA LEU A 51 14.27 15.83 2.53
C LEU A 51 15.79 15.86 2.63
N ARG A 52 16.34 15.80 3.85
CA ARG A 52 17.79 15.76 4.06
C ARG A 52 18.29 14.35 3.74
N ILE A 53 18.97 14.22 2.62
CA ILE A 53 19.82 13.05 2.31
C ILE A 53 21.11 13.26 3.11
N ASP A 54 21.27 12.52 4.20
CA ASP A 54 22.52 12.54 4.97
C ASP A 54 23.52 11.58 4.31
N LEU A 55 24.60 12.15 3.75
CA LEU A 55 25.71 11.44 3.13
C LEU A 55 26.94 11.51 4.05
N SER A 56 26.79 11.21 5.34
CA SER A 56 27.92 11.07 6.26
C SER A 56 28.53 9.66 6.15
N ALA A 57 29.63 9.60 5.41
CA ALA A 57 30.55 8.46 5.43
C ALA A 57 31.48 8.59 6.65
N HIS A 58 31.38 7.66 7.60
CA HIS A 58 32.42 7.41 8.59
C HIS A 58 33.23 6.17 8.17
N PRO A 59 34.57 6.23 8.16
CA PRO A 59 35.43 5.14 7.71
C PRO A 59 35.64 4.14 8.85
N ASP A 60 35.61 2.85 8.52
CA ASP A 60 36.49 1.78 9.03
C ASP A 60 35.87 0.38 8.84
N HIS A 61 35.64 0.03 7.58
CA HIS A 61 36.07 -1.25 6.98
C HIS A 61 35.64 -1.23 5.51
N ALA A 62 36.56 -1.59 4.60
CA ALA A 62 36.22 -1.76 3.19
C ALA A 62 35.12 -2.84 3.05
N PRO A 63 34.03 -2.60 2.31
CA PRO A 63 32.99 -3.61 2.16
C PRO A 63 33.56 -4.76 1.33
N ILE A 64 33.59 -5.94 1.93
CA ILE A 64 33.77 -7.22 1.25
C ILE A 64 32.67 -7.30 0.18
N VAL A 65 33.08 -7.54 -1.06
CA VAL A 65 32.28 -7.87 -2.26
C VAL A 65 30.77 -8.04 -1.99
N GLY A 66 29.96 -7.07 -2.44
CA GLY A 66 28.50 -7.24 -2.60
C GLY A 66 27.59 -6.49 -1.62
N SER A 67 27.84 -5.21 -1.31
CA SER A 67 26.85 -4.42 -0.56
C SER A 67 25.54 -4.30 -1.34
N THR A 68 24.45 -4.78 -0.76
CA THR A 68 23.10 -4.59 -1.30
C THR A 68 22.82 -3.09 -1.37
N PRO A 69 22.46 -2.52 -2.55
CA PRO A 69 22.12 -1.11 -2.67
C PRO A 69 21.01 -0.76 -1.68
N ALA A 70 21.22 0.29 -0.89
CA ALA A 70 20.28 0.73 0.13
C ALA A 70 20.14 2.26 0.16
N LEU A 71 18.92 2.72 0.44
CA LEU A 71 18.55 4.11 0.69
C LEU A 71 18.14 4.24 2.16
N ARG A 72 18.79 5.14 2.89
CA ARG A 72 18.43 5.48 4.28
C ARG A 72 17.63 6.77 4.31
N LEU A 73 16.58 6.78 5.13
CA LEU A 73 15.63 7.87 5.27
C LEU A 73 15.43 8.15 6.76
N ALA A 74 15.30 9.43 7.10
CA ALA A 74 14.85 9.86 8.41
C ALA A 74 13.43 10.45 8.27
N TRP A 75 12.49 9.90 9.03
CA TRP A 75 11.10 10.36 9.07
C TRP A 75 10.82 11.01 10.41
N ALA A 76 10.61 12.33 10.40
CA ALA A 76 10.23 13.12 11.55
C ALA A 76 8.76 12.87 11.94
N GLY A 77 7.92 12.46 10.98
CA GLY A 77 6.51 12.15 11.23
C GLY A 77 5.86 11.32 10.14
N GLU A 78 4.56 11.08 10.31
CA GLU A 78 3.76 10.30 9.37
C GLU A 78 3.68 10.95 7.97
N SER A 79 3.80 12.28 7.89
CA SER A 79 3.86 13.02 6.61
C SER A 79 5.04 12.58 5.74
N ASP A 80 6.20 12.29 6.33
CA ASP A 80 7.37 11.81 5.58
C ASP A 80 7.16 10.39 5.06
N THR A 81 6.45 9.56 5.84
CA THR A 81 6.05 8.22 5.43
C THR A 81 5.08 8.30 4.26
N ALA A 82 4.09 9.21 4.32
CA ALA A 82 3.13 9.46 3.24
C ALA A 82 3.80 10.02 1.97
N ALA A 83 4.72 10.97 2.12
CA ALA A 83 5.47 11.54 1.00
C ALA A 83 6.33 10.49 0.31
N PHE A 84 7.03 9.65 1.07
CA PHE A 84 7.84 8.56 0.51
C PHE A 84 6.97 7.51 -0.19
N ALA A 85 5.85 7.10 0.41
CA ALA A 85 4.90 6.19 -0.23
C ALA A 85 4.34 6.76 -1.53
N GLY A 86 4.06 8.07 -1.58
CA GLY A 86 3.63 8.77 -2.80
C GLY A 86 4.68 8.75 -3.90
N ARG A 87 5.95 9.02 -3.56
CA ARG A 87 7.07 8.93 -4.52
C ARG A 87 7.21 7.52 -5.09
N LEU A 88 7.12 6.50 -4.23
CA LEU A 88 7.18 5.11 -4.66
C LEU A 88 5.98 4.72 -5.55
N ALA A 89 4.77 5.15 -5.21
CA ALA A 89 3.55 4.89 -6.00
C ALA A 89 3.60 5.49 -7.41
N ALA A 90 4.36 6.58 -7.60
CA ALA A 90 4.52 7.23 -8.89
C ALA A 90 5.36 6.41 -9.88
N LEU A 91 6.17 5.46 -9.40
CA LEU A 91 7.00 4.60 -10.24
C LEU A 91 6.17 3.47 -10.84
N PRO A 92 6.04 3.35 -12.18
CA PRO A 92 5.18 2.33 -12.79
C PRO A 92 5.54 0.89 -12.40
N ASP A 93 6.84 0.62 -12.34
CA ASP A 93 7.45 -0.66 -11.98
C ASP A 93 7.02 -1.16 -10.59
N VAL A 94 6.56 -0.29 -9.68
CA VAL A 94 6.10 -0.72 -8.34
C VAL A 94 4.88 -1.63 -8.42
N ARG A 95 4.07 -1.52 -9.48
CA ARG A 95 2.81 -2.28 -9.62
C ARG A 95 3.03 -3.78 -9.77
N GLU A 96 4.25 -4.22 -10.04
CA GLU A 96 4.63 -5.63 -10.19
C GLU A 96 5.60 -6.10 -9.10
N ALA A 97 5.99 -5.21 -8.19
CA ALA A 97 7.02 -5.50 -7.20
C ALA A 97 6.49 -6.33 -6.03
N PHE A 98 7.40 -7.08 -5.40
CA PHE A 98 7.26 -7.60 -4.06
C PHE A 98 8.05 -6.73 -3.05
N ILE A 99 7.33 -6.12 -2.12
CA ILE A 99 7.88 -5.28 -1.05
C ILE A 99 7.67 -5.97 0.29
N ALA A 100 8.77 -6.23 0.98
CA ALA A 100 8.78 -6.82 2.31
C ALA A 100 9.02 -5.73 3.38
N LEU A 101 8.21 -5.71 4.43
CA LEU A 101 8.21 -4.70 5.47
C LEU A 101 8.61 -5.29 6.82
N LYS A 102 9.74 -4.81 7.34
CA LYS A 102 10.31 -5.21 8.63
C LYS A 102 10.28 -4.05 9.62
N GLY A 103 10.32 -4.40 10.90
CA GLY A 103 10.32 -3.46 12.01
C GLY A 103 9.44 -3.97 13.14
N ASP A 104 9.63 -3.43 14.33
CA ASP A 104 8.91 -3.85 15.53
C ASP A 104 7.40 -3.55 15.48
N LEU A 105 6.67 -4.04 16.49
CA LEU A 105 5.27 -3.70 16.67
C LEU A 105 5.15 -2.18 16.88
N GLY A 106 4.27 -1.53 16.12
CA GLY A 106 4.17 -0.07 16.14
C GLY A 106 5.24 0.68 15.33
N ALA A 107 6.13 -0.02 14.61
CA ALA A 107 7.12 0.59 13.72
C ALA A 107 6.52 1.31 12.49
N GLY A 108 5.20 1.23 12.26
CA GLY A 108 4.55 1.96 11.18
C GLY A 108 4.50 1.22 9.83
N LYS A 109 4.76 -0.09 9.81
CA LYS A 109 4.63 -0.95 8.62
C LYS A 109 3.25 -0.82 7.94
N THR A 110 2.16 -1.09 8.67
CA THR A 110 0.79 -0.91 8.16
C THR A 110 0.49 0.55 7.79
N THR A 111 1.10 1.53 8.47
CA THR A 111 0.94 2.95 8.11
C THR A 111 1.54 3.24 6.75
N PHE A 112 2.74 2.76 6.47
CA PHE A 112 3.33 2.85 5.14
C PHE A 112 2.47 2.14 4.08
N VAL A 113 2.02 0.90 4.33
CA VAL A 113 1.15 0.16 3.40
C VAL A 113 -0.11 0.95 3.06
N ARG A 114 -0.75 1.53 4.08
CA ARG A 114 -1.93 2.37 3.89
C ARG A 114 -1.64 3.58 3.01
N HIS A 115 -0.57 4.30 3.26
CA HIS A 115 -0.19 5.46 2.44
C HIS A 115 0.13 5.05 1.00
N LEU A 116 0.81 3.93 0.79
CA LEU A 116 1.12 3.42 -0.55
C LEU A 116 -0.16 3.06 -1.31
N LEU A 117 -1.07 2.30 -0.69
CA LEU A 117 -2.36 1.94 -1.28
C LEU A 117 -3.21 3.18 -1.60
N ARG A 118 -3.21 4.19 -0.71
CA ARG A 118 -3.87 5.47 -0.95
C ARG A 118 -3.29 6.21 -2.14
N ALA A 119 -1.96 6.29 -2.24
CA ALA A 119 -1.28 6.92 -3.36
C ALA A 119 -1.53 6.18 -4.69
N LEU A 120 -1.76 4.87 -4.64
CA LEU A 120 -2.20 4.05 -5.78
C LEU A 120 -3.71 4.20 -6.10
N GLY A 121 -4.46 4.98 -5.32
CA GLY A 121 -5.87 5.28 -5.56
C GLY A 121 -6.87 4.31 -4.90
N VAL A 122 -6.43 3.43 -3.99
CA VAL A 122 -7.34 2.52 -3.27
C VAL A 122 -8.22 3.32 -2.32
N ALA A 123 -9.54 3.24 -2.55
CA ALA A 123 -10.56 3.89 -1.74
C ALA A 123 -11.02 3.02 -0.55
N GLY A 124 -11.78 3.59 0.37
CA GLY A 124 -12.38 2.84 1.49
C GLY A 124 -11.42 2.57 2.65
N ARG A 125 -11.78 1.68 3.58
CA ARG A 125 -10.99 1.43 4.80
C ARG A 125 -9.86 0.45 4.51
N ILE A 126 -8.63 0.82 4.88
CA ILE A 126 -7.43 -0.03 4.77
C ILE A 126 -6.91 -0.35 6.18
N LYS A 127 -6.97 -1.63 6.54
CA LYS A 127 -6.56 -2.18 7.84
C LYS A 127 -5.51 -3.26 7.62
N SER A 128 -4.73 -3.60 8.66
CA SER A 128 -3.87 -4.77 8.57
C SER A 128 -4.71 -6.06 8.51
N PRO A 129 -4.38 -7.02 7.62
CA PRO A 129 -5.02 -8.32 7.57
C PRO A 129 -4.48 -9.32 8.61
N THR A 130 -4.03 -8.89 9.79
CA THR A 130 -3.41 -9.76 10.82
C THR A 130 -4.16 -11.07 11.11
N TYR A 131 -5.50 -11.12 10.97
CA TYR A 131 -6.30 -12.33 11.15
C TYR A 131 -6.67 -13.04 9.84
N ALA A 132 -6.78 -12.31 8.73
CA ALA A 132 -7.07 -12.88 7.42
C ALA A 132 -5.79 -13.37 6.71
N VAL A 133 -4.62 -12.98 7.24
CA VAL A 133 -3.26 -13.10 6.68
C VAL A 133 -3.07 -12.33 5.39
N VAL A 134 -4.06 -12.30 4.49
CA VAL A 134 -4.05 -11.56 3.23
C VAL A 134 -5.33 -10.74 3.02
N GLU A 135 -5.19 -9.55 2.44
CA GLU A 135 -6.30 -8.72 1.95
C GLU A 135 -5.99 -8.25 0.51
N PRO A 136 -6.90 -8.52 -0.46
CA PRO A 136 -6.80 -7.96 -1.79
C PRO A 136 -7.24 -6.49 -1.81
N HIS A 137 -6.54 -5.68 -2.60
CA HIS A 137 -6.95 -4.32 -2.94
C HIS A 137 -6.92 -4.12 -4.45
N GLN A 138 -7.92 -3.39 -4.96
CA GLN A 138 -8.06 -3.11 -6.39
C GLN A 138 -7.91 -1.61 -6.65
N PRO A 139 -6.73 -1.15 -7.12
CA PRO A 139 -6.57 0.21 -7.62
C PRO A 139 -7.50 0.48 -8.83
N PRO A 140 -7.96 1.72 -9.06
CA PRO A 140 -8.88 2.04 -10.17
C PRO A 140 -8.33 1.71 -11.56
N HIS A 141 -7.02 1.86 -11.73
CA HIS A 141 -6.30 1.60 -12.98
C HIS A 141 -4.98 0.91 -12.65
N GLY A 142 -4.98 -0.42 -12.58
CA GLY A 142 -3.76 -1.15 -12.30
C GLY A 142 -3.97 -2.63 -12.00
N LEU A 143 -2.85 -3.27 -11.67
CA LEU A 143 -2.81 -4.64 -11.19
C LEU A 143 -3.31 -4.72 -9.74
N PRO A 144 -3.82 -5.89 -9.31
CA PRO A 144 -4.21 -6.10 -7.92
C PRO A 144 -3.02 -5.88 -6.96
N VAL A 145 -3.34 -5.44 -5.75
CA VAL A 145 -2.37 -5.38 -4.65
C VAL A 145 -2.76 -6.43 -3.61
N TRP A 146 -1.81 -7.26 -3.22
CA TRP A 146 -1.98 -8.26 -2.18
C TRP A 146 -1.22 -7.81 -0.93
N HIS A 147 -1.96 -7.43 0.10
CA HIS A 147 -1.38 -7.07 1.41
C HIS A 147 -1.39 -8.30 2.30
N PHE A 148 -0.22 -8.75 2.72
CA PHE A 148 -0.02 -9.81 3.68
C PHE A 148 0.47 -9.27 5.02
N ASP A 149 0.00 -9.89 6.11
CA ASP A 149 0.54 -9.71 7.45
C ASP A 149 0.80 -11.08 8.07
N PHE A 150 2.09 -11.44 8.17
CA PHE A 150 2.53 -12.73 8.70
C PHE A 150 2.81 -12.69 10.22
N TYR A 151 2.40 -11.64 10.94
CA TYR A 151 2.66 -11.52 12.38
C TYR A 151 2.26 -12.77 13.19
N ARG A 152 1.15 -13.41 12.78
CA ARG A 152 0.59 -14.63 13.41
C ARG A 152 0.76 -15.89 12.56
N PHE A 153 1.61 -15.84 11.54
CA PHE A 153 1.87 -16.97 10.67
C PHE A 153 3.00 -17.81 11.29
N ASP A 154 2.62 -18.91 11.95
CA ASP A 154 3.56 -19.74 12.70
C ASP A 154 3.78 -21.13 12.08
N ASN A 155 2.98 -21.53 11.10
CA ASN A 155 3.08 -22.84 10.46
C ASN A 155 3.27 -22.73 8.93
N PRO A 156 4.43 -23.13 8.41
CA PRO A 156 4.70 -23.12 6.97
C PRO A 156 3.71 -23.94 6.12
N ARG A 157 3.01 -24.93 6.68
CA ARG A 157 1.98 -25.70 5.92
C ARG A 157 0.80 -24.84 5.50
N GLU A 158 0.47 -23.82 6.29
CA GLU A 158 -0.61 -22.87 5.98
C GLU A 158 -0.35 -22.12 4.67
N TRP A 159 0.90 -22.02 4.22
CA TRP A 159 1.27 -21.38 2.96
C TRP A 159 0.69 -22.11 1.75
N GLU A 160 0.88 -23.44 1.71
CA GLU A 160 0.38 -24.28 0.63
C GLU A 160 -1.13 -24.48 0.76
N ASP A 161 -1.62 -24.73 1.99
CA ASP A 161 -3.06 -24.96 2.25
C ASP A 161 -3.91 -23.72 1.90
N ALA A 162 -3.39 -22.52 2.11
CA ALA A 162 -4.05 -21.26 1.76
C ALA A 162 -3.87 -20.85 0.28
N GLY A 163 -3.09 -21.59 -0.50
CA GLY A 163 -2.80 -21.28 -1.91
C GLY A 163 -1.97 -20.00 -2.11
N PHE A 164 -1.20 -19.58 -1.10
CA PHE A 164 -0.41 -18.35 -1.17
C PHE A 164 0.70 -18.43 -2.21
N ARG A 165 1.21 -19.64 -2.48
CA ARG A 165 2.18 -19.89 -3.54
C ARG A 165 1.67 -19.39 -4.89
N ASP A 166 0.49 -19.82 -5.29
CA ASP A 166 -0.11 -19.46 -6.58
C ASP A 166 -0.48 -17.99 -6.61
N LEU A 167 -0.96 -17.46 -5.48
CA LEU A 167 -1.32 -16.06 -5.33
C LEU A 167 -0.11 -15.12 -5.46
N PHE A 168 1.04 -15.48 -4.88
CA PHE A 168 2.30 -14.74 -5.07
C PHE A 168 2.79 -14.77 -6.52
N ALA A 169 2.51 -15.85 -7.26
CA ALA A 169 2.88 -15.97 -8.67
C ALA A 169 1.97 -15.17 -9.62
N THR A 170 0.80 -14.70 -9.17
CA THR A 170 -0.06 -13.82 -9.99
C THR A 170 0.64 -12.49 -10.32
N PRO A 171 0.24 -11.74 -11.36
CA PRO A 171 0.69 -10.37 -11.54
C PRO A 171 0.23 -9.44 -10.40
N GLY A 172 0.93 -8.32 -10.20
CA GLY A 172 0.54 -7.28 -9.25
C GLY A 172 1.48 -7.09 -8.07
N LEU A 173 1.22 -6.07 -7.26
CA LEU A 173 2.06 -5.65 -6.14
C LEU A 173 1.81 -6.54 -4.93
N LYS A 174 2.87 -7.05 -4.31
CA LYS A 174 2.81 -7.80 -3.05
C LYS A 174 3.42 -6.95 -1.95
N LEU A 175 2.70 -6.78 -0.86
CA LEU A 175 3.16 -6.07 0.33
C LEU A 175 3.13 -7.06 1.50
N ALA A 176 4.26 -7.46 2.05
CA ALA A 176 4.29 -8.39 3.19
C ALA A 176 4.86 -7.74 4.44
N GLU A 177 4.02 -7.59 5.47
CA GLU A 177 4.49 -7.29 6.82
C GLU A 177 5.00 -8.57 7.50
N TRP A 178 6.06 -8.42 8.30
CA TRP A 178 6.70 -9.53 9.03
C TRP A 178 7.19 -10.69 8.14
N PRO A 179 7.93 -10.39 7.06
CA PRO A 179 8.38 -11.41 6.10
C PRO A 179 9.20 -12.55 6.74
N ASP A 180 9.86 -12.29 7.88
CA ASP A 180 10.68 -13.29 8.57
C ASP A 180 9.87 -14.51 9.05
N LYS A 181 8.58 -14.33 9.33
CA LYS A 181 7.65 -15.41 9.71
C LYS A 181 7.37 -16.38 8.57
N ALA A 182 7.56 -15.95 7.32
CA ALA A 182 7.39 -16.76 6.12
C ALA A 182 8.68 -16.85 5.29
N ALA A 183 9.85 -16.58 5.88
CA ALA A 183 11.12 -16.48 5.14
C ALA A 183 11.51 -17.74 4.35
N ALA A 184 11.10 -18.93 4.81
CA ALA A 184 11.40 -20.20 4.16
C ALA A 184 10.63 -20.41 2.84
N VAL A 185 9.52 -19.69 2.64
CA VAL A 185 8.61 -19.88 1.50
C VAL A 185 8.49 -18.64 0.62
N LEU A 186 8.87 -17.46 1.13
CA LEU A 186 8.83 -16.22 0.37
C LEU A 186 9.96 -16.16 -0.68
N PRO A 187 9.66 -15.67 -1.90
CA PRO A 187 10.71 -15.35 -2.85
C PRO A 187 11.55 -14.15 -2.35
N PRO A 188 12.71 -13.88 -2.95
CA PRO A 188 13.45 -12.65 -2.68
C PRO A 188 12.58 -11.42 -2.95
N ALA A 189 12.48 -10.52 -1.98
CA ALA A 189 11.78 -9.26 -2.17
C ALA A 189 12.54 -8.34 -3.13
N ASP A 190 11.82 -7.67 -4.02
CA ASP A 190 12.40 -6.62 -4.86
C ASP A 190 12.89 -5.48 -3.97
N LEU A 191 12.07 -5.06 -3.01
CA LEU A 191 12.40 -4.05 -2.02
C LEU A 191 12.17 -4.58 -0.60
N GLN A 192 13.14 -4.36 0.28
CA GLN A 192 13.01 -4.60 1.71
C GLN A 192 13.03 -3.26 2.44
N LEU A 193 11.92 -2.91 3.08
CA LEU A 193 11.79 -1.69 3.89
C LEU A 193 11.87 -2.08 5.37
N HIS A 194 12.96 -1.70 6.04
CA HIS A 194 13.11 -1.83 7.47
C HIS A 194 12.80 -0.48 8.14
N ILE A 195 11.87 -0.46 9.09
CA ILE A 195 11.49 0.75 9.82
C ILE A 195 11.79 0.54 11.30
N GLU A 196 12.56 1.45 11.90
CA GLU A 196 12.92 1.41 13.32
C GLU A 196 12.42 2.69 13.99
N VAL A 197 11.96 2.56 15.24
CA VAL A 197 11.53 3.70 16.06
C VAL A 197 12.74 4.18 16.85
N GLN A 198 13.02 5.48 16.78
CA GLN A 198 14.09 6.13 17.54
C GLN A 198 13.57 6.58 18.90
N ASP A 199 14.47 6.82 19.86
CA ASP A 199 14.13 7.21 21.24
C ASP A 199 13.30 8.50 21.33
N ASP A 200 13.44 9.39 20.35
CA ASP A 200 12.71 10.66 20.26
C ASP A 200 11.36 10.54 19.50
N GLY A 201 10.95 9.32 19.17
CA GLY A 201 9.70 9.03 18.46
C GLY A 201 9.78 9.18 16.94
N ARG A 202 10.90 9.67 16.39
CA ARG A 202 11.13 9.66 14.94
C ARG A 202 11.33 8.22 14.44
N ARG A 203 11.33 8.05 13.12
CA ARG A 203 11.58 6.75 12.50
C ARG A 203 12.80 6.83 11.59
N SER A 204 13.69 5.84 11.67
CA SER A 204 14.64 5.56 10.61
C SER A 204 14.03 4.52 9.68
N ALA A 205 14.19 4.72 8.37
CA ALA A 205 13.78 3.74 7.38
C ALA A 205 14.94 3.41 6.45
N THR A 206 15.19 2.12 6.25
CA THR A 206 16.20 1.62 5.33
C THR A 206 15.52 0.80 4.25
N LEU A 207 15.63 1.23 3.00
CA LEU A 207 15.12 0.53 1.83
C LEU A 207 16.27 -0.15 1.10
N ALA A 208 16.26 -1.48 0.99
CA ALA A 208 17.29 -2.26 0.29
C ALA A 208 16.70 -3.00 -0.92
N ALA A 209 17.46 -3.10 -2.00
CA ALA A 209 17.03 -3.76 -3.23
C ALA A 209 17.54 -5.21 -3.35
N GLY A 210 16.65 -6.20 -3.38
CA GLY A 210 17.01 -7.62 -3.48
C GLY A 210 17.09 -8.18 -4.90
N THR A 211 16.52 -7.48 -5.89
CA THR A 211 16.40 -7.96 -7.28
C THR A 211 16.76 -6.86 -8.30
N PRO A 212 16.88 -7.19 -9.61
CA PRO A 212 17.05 -6.17 -10.65
C PRO A 212 15.90 -5.14 -10.72
N LEU A 213 14.65 -5.56 -10.50
CA LEU A 213 13.50 -4.65 -10.43
C LEU A 213 13.63 -3.70 -9.24
N GLY A 214 13.96 -4.24 -8.07
CA GLY A 214 14.25 -3.45 -6.87
C GLY A 214 15.34 -2.41 -7.06
N ARG A 215 16.43 -2.77 -7.77
CA ARG A 215 17.55 -1.85 -8.04
C ARG A 215 17.13 -0.71 -8.96
N ARG A 216 16.27 -0.95 -9.95
CA ARG A 216 15.70 0.12 -10.79
C ARG A 216 14.85 1.06 -9.94
N LEU A 217 13.92 0.52 -9.16
CA LEU A 217 13.07 1.31 -8.27
C LEU A 217 13.91 2.15 -7.29
N LEU A 218 14.93 1.56 -6.66
CA LEU A 218 15.80 2.25 -5.72
C LEU A 218 16.57 3.39 -6.39
N LYS A 219 17.06 3.18 -7.63
CA LYS A 219 17.75 4.21 -8.41
C LYS A 219 16.84 5.39 -8.73
N GLU A 220 15.61 5.13 -9.16
CA GLU A 220 14.61 6.19 -9.43
C GLU A 220 14.24 6.97 -8.16
N LEU A 221 14.22 6.32 -6.99
CA LEU A 221 13.99 6.98 -5.71
C LEU A 221 15.18 7.81 -5.21
N GLN A 222 16.36 7.63 -5.80
CA GLN A 222 17.57 8.39 -5.48
C GLN A 222 17.80 9.56 -6.45
N ALA A 223 17.13 9.56 -7.61
CA ALA A 223 17.14 10.65 -8.58
C ALA A 223 16.27 11.83 -8.12
#